data_AF-A0A8T0ER09-F1
#
_entry.id   AF-A0A8T0ER09-F1
#
_cell.length_a   1.000
_cell.length_b   1.000
_cell.length_c   1.000
_cell.angle_alpha   90.00
_cell.angle_beta   90.00
_cell.angle_gamma   90.00
#
_symmetry.space_group_name_H-M   'P 1'
#
loop_
_entity.id
_entity.type
_entity.pdbx_description
1 polymer ?
#
loop_
_entity_poly.entity_id
_entity_poly.type
_entity_poly.pdbx_seq_one_letter_code
_entity_poly.pdbx_strand_id
1 'polypeptide(L)'
;MSQEIGERSTHTGDAFVDFAYDLLAYALPILGCDWVAPPEFKRSTKKVFKDSFGDAIILYRARHAEEFEEGLRRYLAIENGEEGVSYLQQFCKRTFKGNIPLMEFIVYCAFLLNISICYSELGDLEEVHRLADETFGVFYNYVEIYFTIVGGWHALYRVAEQYVDFVKFPSPRICLNQVQKPWKNQN
;
A
#
# COMPACT_ATOMS: atom_id res chain seq x y z
N MET A 1 -4.12 -32.92 -6.41
CA MET A 1 -5.38 -32.50 -7.06
C MET A 1 -5.40 -30.99 -7.07
N SER A 2 -5.04 -30.41 -8.21
CA SER A 2 -5.04 -28.96 -8.42
C SER A 2 -6.48 -28.54 -8.65
N GLN A 3 -7.10 -27.83 -7.71
CA GLN A 3 -8.36 -27.15 -8.00
C GLN A 3 -8.04 -26.10 -9.07
N GLU A 4 -8.57 -26.31 -10.28
CA GLU A 4 -8.58 -25.30 -11.32
C GLU A 4 -9.25 -24.07 -10.74
N ILE A 5 -8.45 -23.02 -10.48
CA ILE A 5 -8.96 -21.69 -10.17
C ILE A 5 -9.74 -21.28 -11.41
N GLY A 6 -11.06 -21.53 -11.40
CA GLY A 6 -12.00 -21.00 -12.38
C GLY A 6 -11.81 -19.49 -12.51
N GLU A 7 -12.35 -18.88 -13.57
CA GLU A 7 -12.30 -17.43 -13.80
C GLU A 7 -13.01 -16.67 -12.66
N ARG A 8 -12.38 -16.58 -11.48
CA ARG A 8 -12.84 -15.74 -10.38
C ARG A 8 -12.62 -14.30 -10.79
N SER A 9 -13.66 -13.47 -10.60
CA SER A 9 -13.60 -12.03 -10.82
C SER A 9 -12.37 -11.45 -10.13
N THR A 10 -11.62 -10.62 -10.85
CA THR A 10 -10.50 -9.87 -10.28
C THR A 10 -10.97 -8.61 -9.55
N HIS A 11 -12.26 -8.28 -9.57
CA HIS A 11 -12.82 -7.10 -8.89
C HIS A 11 -13.52 -7.52 -7.60
N THR A 12 -12.75 -8.08 -6.68
CA THR A 12 -13.23 -8.63 -5.40
C THR A 12 -12.33 -8.18 -4.26
N GLY A 13 -12.84 -8.22 -3.02
CA GLY A 13 -12.02 -7.96 -1.83
C GLY A 13 -10.81 -8.90 -1.76
N ASP A 14 -10.98 -10.17 -2.10
CA ASP A 14 -9.89 -11.16 -2.16
C ASP A 14 -8.77 -10.76 -3.15
N ALA A 15 -9.15 -10.24 -4.33
CA ALA A 15 -8.18 -9.74 -5.30
C ALA A 15 -7.42 -8.50 -4.79
N PHE A 16 -8.06 -7.72 -3.92
CA PHE A 16 -7.47 -6.55 -3.27
C PHE A 16 -6.47 -6.93 -2.19
N VAL A 17 -6.81 -7.94 -1.38
CA VAL A 17 -5.89 -8.52 -0.41
C VAL A 17 -4.69 -9.11 -1.15
N ASP A 18 -4.91 -9.99 -2.15
CA ASP A 18 -3.83 -10.53 -2.99
C ASP A 18 -2.92 -9.41 -3.54
N PHE A 19 -3.51 -8.31 -4.01
CA PHE A 19 -2.78 -7.15 -4.50
C PHE A 19 -1.95 -6.44 -3.41
N ALA A 20 -2.50 -6.27 -2.20
CA ALA A 20 -1.76 -5.67 -1.08
C ALA A 20 -0.56 -6.52 -0.66
N TYR A 21 -0.73 -7.84 -0.61
CA TYR A 21 0.36 -8.79 -0.36
C TYR A 21 1.42 -8.72 -1.46
N ASP A 22 1.04 -8.64 -2.73
CA ASP A 22 1.99 -8.46 -3.84
C ASP A 22 2.74 -7.14 -3.73
N LEU A 23 2.06 -6.05 -3.38
CA LEU A 23 2.67 -4.73 -3.20
C LEU A 23 3.72 -4.77 -2.09
N LEU A 24 3.41 -5.35 -0.93
CA LEU A 24 4.34 -5.46 0.19
C LEU A 24 5.52 -6.38 -0.13
N ALA A 25 5.25 -7.52 -0.79
CA ALA A 25 6.29 -8.43 -1.27
C ALA A 25 7.24 -7.78 -2.28
N TYR A 26 6.73 -6.88 -3.12
CA TYR A 26 7.52 -6.11 -4.07
C TYR A 26 8.32 -5.00 -3.35
N ALA A 27 7.65 -4.19 -2.54
CA ALA A 27 8.20 -2.91 -2.09
C ALA A 27 9.06 -2.99 -0.82
N LEU A 28 8.70 -3.83 0.15
CA LEU A 28 9.44 -3.90 1.42
C LEU A 28 10.91 -4.30 1.23
N PRO A 29 11.25 -5.34 0.44
CA PRO A 29 12.65 -5.69 0.20
C PRO A 29 13.44 -4.59 -0.51
N ILE A 30 12.82 -3.86 -1.45
CA ILE A 30 13.44 -2.72 -2.15
C ILE A 30 13.80 -1.60 -1.15
N LEU A 31 12.99 -1.44 -0.11
CA LEU A 31 13.16 -0.42 0.93
C LEU A 31 13.98 -0.92 2.14
N GLY A 32 14.54 -2.13 2.05
CA GLY A 32 15.42 -2.69 3.09
C GLY A 32 14.68 -3.29 4.28
N CYS A 33 13.39 -3.57 4.15
CA CYS A 33 12.59 -4.29 5.14
C CYS A 33 12.41 -5.76 4.74
N ASP A 34 12.42 -6.64 5.73
CA ASP A 34 12.10 -8.05 5.50
C ASP A 34 10.60 -8.22 5.28
N TRP A 35 10.23 -9.07 4.33
CA TRP A 35 8.86 -9.49 4.11
C TRP A 35 8.77 -11.01 4.09
N VAL A 36 7.88 -11.54 4.94
CA VAL A 36 7.51 -12.95 4.93
C VAL A 36 5.99 -13.02 5.00
N ALA A 37 5.37 -13.58 3.96
CA ALA A 37 3.93 -13.82 3.98
C ALA A 37 3.58 -14.86 5.06
N PRO A 38 2.41 -14.78 5.70
CA PRO A 38 2.00 -15.74 6.71
C PRO A 38 1.77 -17.12 6.04
N PRO A 39 2.05 -18.24 6.72
CA PRO A 39 1.97 -19.59 6.15
C PRO A 39 0.60 -19.96 5.53
N GLU A 40 -0.46 -19.38 6.07
CA GLU A 40 -1.85 -19.55 5.65
C GLU A 40 -2.21 -18.75 4.40
N PHE A 41 -1.42 -17.72 4.05
CA PHE A 41 -1.69 -16.92 2.87
C PHE A 41 -1.58 -17.77 1.60
N LYS A 42 -2.69 -17.87 0.89
CA LYS A 42 -2.77 -18.53 -0.41
C LYS A 42 -3.44 -17.58 -1.37
N ARG A 43 -2.69 -17.19 -2.39
CA ARG A 43 -3.21 -16.40 -3.50
C ARG A 43 -4.48 -17.05 -4.03
N SER A 44 -5.55 -16.28 -4.05
CA SER A 44 -6.89 -16.78 -4.38
C SER A 44 -7.34 -16.37 -5.78
N THR A 45 -6.61 -15.43 -6.40
CA THR A 45 -6.97 -14.82 -7.69
C THR A 45 -5.84 -14.90 -8.71
N LYS A 46 -6.20 -14.85 -10.00
CA LYS A 46 -5.26 -14.77 -11.13
C LYS A 46 -4.78 -13.34 -11.40
N LYS A 47 -5.06 -12.40 -10.50
CA LYS A 47 -4.74 -10.99 -10.70
C LYS A 47 -3.22 -10.85 -10.85
N VAL A 48 -2.75 -10.22 -11.93
CA VAL A 48 -1.31 -9.98 -12.15
C VAL A 48 -0.95 -8.61 -11.58
N PHE A 49 0.01 -8.59 -10.64
CA PHE A 49 0.67 -7.37 -10.17
C PHE A 49 1.60 -6.82 -11.24
N LYS A 50 1.68 -5.50 -11.37
CA LYS A 50 2.59 -4.83 -12.28
C LYS A 50 3.62 -4.05 -11.49
N ASP A 51 4.90 -4.32 -11.73
CA ASP A 51 6.03 -3.63 -11.09
C ASP A 51 5.96 -2.11 -11.27
N SER A 52 5.53 -1.62 -12.45
CA SER A 52 5.33 -0.19 -12.71
C SER A 52 4.32 0.46 -11.76
N PHE A 53 3.34 -0.29 -11.27
CA PHE A 53 2.44 0.17 -10.24
C PHE A 53 3.14 0.27 -8.89
N GLY A 54 3.91 -0.77 -8.51
CA GLY A 54 4.75 -0.75 -7.31
C GLY A 54 5.73 0.42 -7.29
N ASP A 55 6.40 0.70 -8.40
CA ASP A 55 7.29 1.84 -8.58
C ASP A 55 6.59 3.18 -8.35
N ALA A 56 5.37 3.32 -8.89
CA ALA A 56 4.56 4.53 -8.68
C ALA A 56 4.25 4.75 -7.20
N ILE A 57 3.89 3.67 -6.47
CA ILE A 57 3.61 3.73 -5.04
C ILE A 57 4.85 4.10 -4.23
N ILE A 58 5.99 3.46 -4.48
CA ILE A 58 7.25 3.75 -3.80
C ILE A 58 7.65 5.22 -4.03
N LEU A 59 7.54 5.70 -5.26
CA LEU A 59 7.89 7.06 -5.64
C LEU A 59 6.96 8.10 -5.00
N TYR A 60 5.65 7.84 -4.97
CA TYR A 60 4.69 8.68 -4.28
C TYR A 60 5.02 8.72 -2.78
N ARG A 61 5.21 7.56 -2.15
CA ARG A 61 5.57 7.45 -0.73
C ARG A 61 6.83 8.23 -0.40
N ALA A 62 7.90 8.10 -1.20
CA ALA A 62 9.15 8.82 -0.97
C ALA A 62 8.99 10.35 -0.98
N ARG A 63 8.08 10.88 -1.79
CA ARG A 63 7.80 12.32 -1.89
C ARG A 63 6.94 12.86 -0.76
N HIS A 64 6.11 11.99 -0.18
CA HIS A 64 5.14 12.34 0.85
C HIS A 64 5.47 11.71 2.22
N ALA A 65 6.68 11.15 2.38
CA ALA A 65 7.07 10.40 3.58
C ALA A 65 6.95 11.25 4.85
N GLU A 66 7.46 12.49 4.82
CA GLU A 66 7.38 13.41 5.97
C GLU A 66 5.94 13.71 6.38
N GLU A 67 5.03 13.88 5.41
CA GLU A 67 3.60 14.12 5.67
C GLU A 67 2.94 12.90 6.33
N PHE A 68 3.24 11.71 5.82
CA PHE A 68 2.70 10.46 6.38
C PHE A 68 3.24 10.18 7.78
N GLU A 69 4.54 10.36 8.00
CA GLU A 69 5.19 10.13 9.30
C GLU A 69 4.71 11.13 10.36
N GLU A 70 4.55 12.41 10.00
CA GLU A 70 3.98 13.42 10.88
C GLU A 70 2.52 13.11 11.23
N GLY A 71 1.73 12.67 10.26
CA GLY A 71 0.35 12.24 10.46
C GLY A 71 0.24 11.07 11.45
N LEU A 72 1.05 10.03 11.23
CA LEU A 72 1.09 8.84 12.08
C LEU A 72 1.52 9.19 13.52
N ARG A 73 2.56 10.01 13.67
CA ARG A 73 3.06 10.44 14.99
C ARG A 73 1.99 11.18 15.79
N ARG A 74 1.24 12.08 15.15
CA ARG A 74 0.14 12.80 15.81
C ARG A 74 -0.98 11.87 16.24
N TYR A 75 -1.34 10.91 15.41
CA TYR A 75 -2.37 9.93 15.75
C TYR A 75 -1.98 9.10 16.98
N LEU A 76 -0.78 8.51 16.97
CA LEU A 76 -0.28 7.70 18.08
C LEU A 76 -0.16 8.48 19.40
N ALA A 77 0.15 9.79 19.32
CA ALA A 77 0.24 10.67 20.48
C ALA A 77 -1.13 11.01 21.11
N ILE A 78 -2.21 10.99 20.32
CA ILE A 78 -3.56 11.37 20.78
C ILE A 78 -4.33 10.15 21.28
N GLU A 79 -4.24 9.03 20.57
CA GLU A 79 -5.09 7.85 20.81
C GLU A 79 -4.46 6.83 21.78
N ASN A 80 -3.51 7.25 22.62
CA ASN A 80 -2.87 6.39 23.64
C ASN A 80 -2.39 5.01 23.13
N GLY A 81 -1.95 4.92 21.88
CA GLY A 81 -1.47 3.66 21.29
C GLY A 81 -2.53 2.75 20.69
N GLU A 82 -3.66 3.28 20.18
CA GLU A 82 -4.53 2.52 19.29
C GLU A 82 -3.76 1.88 18.10
N GLU A 83 -4.21 0.68 17.71
CA GLU A 83 -3.61 -0.17 16.67
C GLU A 83 -3.58 0.51 15.29
N GLY A 84 -2.59 0.17 14.46
CA GLY A 84 -2.32 0.83 13.17
C GLY A 84 -3.48 0.74 12.19
N VAL A 85 -4.29 -0.31 12.32
CA VAL A 85 -5.55 -0.52 11.59
C VAL A 85 -6.54 0.63 11.80
N SER A 86 -6.70 1.13 13.03
CA SER A 86 -7.63 2.24 13.34
C SER A 86 -7.20 3.53 12.61
N TYR A 87 -5.88 3.79 12.56
CA TYR A 87 -5.37 4.92 11.81
C TYR A 87 -5.58 4.77 10.29
N LEU A 88 -5.34 3.57 9.75
CA LEU A 88 -5.58 3.27 8.33
C LEU A 88 -7.04 3.56 7.94
N GLN A 89 -8.00 3.17 8.77
CA GLN A 89 -9.42 3.45 8.54
C GLN A 89 -9.72 4.96 8.58
N GLN A 90 -9.15 5.71 9.51
CA GLN A 90 -9.31 7.17 9.55
C GLN A 90 -8.65 7.87 8.36
N PHE A 91 -7.52 7.35 7.89
CA PHE A 91 -6.85 7.85 6.70
C PHE A 91 -7.70 7.61 5.45
N CYS A 92 -8.31 6.42 5.31
CA CYS A 92 -9.22 6.10 4.22
C CYS A 92 -10.40 7.08 4.15
N LYS A 93 -11.07 7.34 5.28
CA LYS A 93 -12.18 8.31 5.36
C LYS A 93 -11.81 9.72 4.90
N ARG A 94 -10.55 10.14 5.12
CA ARG A 94 -10.04 11.45 4.71
C ARG A 94 -9.57 11.50 3.27
N THR A 95 -9.11 10.38 2.73
CA THR A 95 -8.51 10.26 1.41
C THR A 95 -9.58 10.04 0.34
N PHE A 96 -10.46 9.07 0.55
CA PHE A 96 -11.54 8.73 -0.38
C PHE A 96 -12.72 9.70 -0.23
N LYS A 97 -12.55 10.92 -0.76
CA LYS A 97 -13.59 11.97 -0.79
C LYS A 97 -14.41 11.93 -2.09
N GLY A 98 -14.13 10.98 -2.98
CA GLY A 98 -14.91 10.68 -4.17
C GLY A 98 -14.67 11.60 -5.36
N ASN A 99 -13.58 12.38 -5.35
CA ASN A 99 -13.30 13.37 -6.39
C ASN A 99 -12.29 12.87 -7.43
N ILE A 100 -11.25 12.11 -7.03
CA ILE A 100 -10.22 11.57 -7.96
C ILE A 100 -9.84 10.13 -7.52
N PRO A 101 -10.64 9.11 -7.86
CA PRO A 101 -10.57 7.79 -7.22
C PRO A 101 -9.24 7.06 -7.44
N LEU A 102 -8.62 7.24 -8.61
CA LEU A 102 -7.40 6.53 -8.99
C LEU A 102 -6.15 7.09 -8.28
N MET A 103 -6.07 8.42 -8.11
CA MET A 103 -4.99 9.03 -7.33
C MET A 103 -5.19 8.82 -5.83
N GLU A 104 -6.43 8.89 -5.35
CA GLU A 104 -6.78 8.55 -3.96
C GLU A 104 -6.36 7.11 -3.61
N PHE A 105 -6.49 6.18 -4.57
CA PHE A 105 -5.99 4.82 -4.39
C PHE A 105 -4.46 4.72 -4.34
N ILE A 106 -3.74 5.46 -5.18
CA ILE A 106 -2.27 5.55 -5.10
C ILE A 106 -1.83 6.10 -3.73
N VAL A 107 -2.49 7.15 -3.25
CA VAL A 107 -2.25 7.74 -1.93
C VAL A 107 -2.47 6.72 -0.82
N TYR A 108 -3.58 5.98 -0.88
CA TYR A 108 -3.87 4.90 0.06
C TYR A 108 -2.78 3.82 0.06
N CYS A 109 -2.38 3.30 -1.11
CA CYS A 109 -1.33 2.29 -1.20
C CYS A 109 0.02 2.81 -0.70
N ALA A 110 0.35 4.08 -0.96
CA ALA A 110 1.58 4.71 -0.48
C ALA A 110 1.59 4.85 1.04
N PHE A 111 0.43 5.19 1.62
CA PHE A 111 0.26 5.25 3.06
C PHE A 111 0.31 3.85 3.72
N LEU A 112 -0.37 2.85 3.13
CA LEU A 112 -0.29 1.44 3.56
C LEU A 112 1.16 0.95 3.60
N LEU A 113 1.93 1.23 2.55
CA LEU A 113 3.36 0.90 2.51
C LEU A 113 4.13 1.64 3.60
N ASN A 114 3.85 2.92 3.83
CA ASN A 114 4.53 3.71 4.86
C ASN A 114 4.34 3.12 6.27
N ILE A 115 3.10 2.83 6.65
CA ILE A 115 2.81 2.25 7.97
C ILE A 115 3.35 0.82 8.10
N SER A 116 3.36 0.04 7.00
CA SER A 116 3.94 -1.29 6.96
C SER A 116 5.45 -1.29 7.20
N ILE A 117 6.17 -0.28 6.67
CA ILE A 117 7.60 -0.09 6.95
C ILE A 117 7.81 0.18 8.44
N CYS A 118 7.01 1.07 9.04
CA CYS A 118 7.13 1.36 10.48
C CYS A 118 6.96 0.11 11.34
N TYR A 119 5.95 -0.73 11.07
CA TYR A 119 5.77 -1.98 11.81
C TYR A 119 6.84 -3.03 11.50
N SER A 120 7.33 -3.09 10.26
CA SER A 120 8.44 -3.97 9.89
C SER A 120 9.72 -3.60 10.63
N GLU A 121 10.04 -2.31 10.76
CA GLU A 121 11.19 -1.81 11.53
C GLU A 121 11.08 -2.09 13.03
N LEU A 122 9.86 -2.16 13.55
CA LEU A 122 9.58 -2.57 14.94
C LEU A 122 9.61 -4.09 15.13
N GLY A 123 9.71 -4.88 14.05
CA GLY A 123 9.66 -6.33 14.07
C GLY A 123 8.25 -6.90 14.26
N ASP A 124 7.21 -6.09 14.08
CA ASP A 124 5.80 -6.48 14.23
C ASP A 124 5.20 -6.84 12.88
N LEU A 125 5.61 -7.99 12.35
CA LEU A 125 5.14 -8.46 11.05
C LEU A 125 3.66 -8.89 11.08
N GLU A 126 3.13 -9.26 12.24
CA GLU A 126 1.73 -9.62 12.42
C GLU A 126 0.82 -8.43 12.12
N GLU A 127 1.17 -7.24 12.62
CA GLU A 127 0.41 -6.02 12.33
C GLU A 127 0.49 -5.65 10.84
N VAL A 128 1.62 -5.89 10.18
CA VAL A 128 1.73 -5.70 8.72
C VAL A 128 0.77 -6.62 7.96
N HIS A 129 0.62 -7.87 8.40
CA HIS A 129 -0.36 -8.81 7.80
C HIS A 129 -1.80 -8.34 8.04
N ARG A 130 -2.14 -7.89 9.26
CA ARG A 130 -3.47 -7.34 9.56
C ARG A 130 -3.80 -6.11 8.69
N LEU A 131 -2.83 -5.23 8.48
CA LEU A 131 -2.98 -4.07 7.59
C LEU A 131 -3.25 -4.48 6.14
N ALA A 132 -2.59 -5.52 5.65
CA ALA A 132 -2.84 -6.08 4.32
C ALA A 132 -4.23 -6.72 4.22
N ASP A 133 -4.68 -7.44 5.23
CA ASP A 133 -6.00 -8.07 5.27
C ASP A 133 -7.13 -7.03 5.35
N GLU A 134 -6.92 -5.92 6.08
CA GLU A 134 -7.89 -4.82 6.21
C GLU A 134 -8.20 -4.14 4.85
N THR A 135 -7.33 -4.32 3.84
CA THR A 135 -7.58 -3.83 2.48
C THR A 135 -8.87 -4.42 1.87
N PHE A 136 -9.34 -5.58 2.37
CA PHE A 136 -10.64 -6.15 2.03
C PHE A 136 -11.78 -5.18 2.37
N GLY A 137 -11.79 -4.62 3.58
CA GLY A 137 -12.80 -3.65 4.00
C GLY A 137 -12.71 -2.35 3.23
N VAL A 138 -11.49 -1.90 2.92
CA VAL A 138 -11.26 -0.71 2.09
C VAL A 138 -11.86 -0.88 0.69
N PHE A 139 -11.72 -2.07 0.10
CA PHE A 139 -12.29 -2.37 -1.20
C PHE A 139 -13.80 -2.11 -1.24
N TYR A 140 -14.58 -2.74 -0.36
CA TYR A 140 -16.04 -2.62 -0.36
C TYR A 140 -16.52 -1.23 0.04
N ASN A 141 -15.84 -0.59 1.01
CA ASN A 141 -16.29 0.69 1.53
C ASN A 141 -15.99 1.86 0.59
N TYR A 142 -14.89 1.78 -0.18
CA TYR A 142 -14.38 2.93 -0.91
C TYR A 142 -14.07 2.68 -2.37
N VAL A 143 -13.78 1.45 -2.79
CA VAL A 143 -13.12 1.21 -4.09
C VAL A 143 -14.00 0.46 -5.10
N GLU A 144 -14.85 -0.47 -4.64
CA GLU A 144 -15.69 -1.34 -5.47
C GLU A 144 -16.55 -0.55 -6.48
N ILE A 145 -17.23 0.48 -6.00
CA ILE A 145 -18.12 1.33 -6.81
C ILE A 145 -17.32 1.99 -7.94
N TYR A 146 -16.15 2.55 -7.62
CA TYR A 146 -15.33 3.23 -8.63
C TYR A 146 -14.69 2.27 -9.61
N PHE A 147 -14.18 1.14 -9.13
CA PHE A 147 -13.59 0.11 -9.98
C PHE A 147 -14.55 -0.37 -11.07
N THR A 148 -15.83 -0.47 -10.72
CA THR A 148 -16.89 -0.83 -11.66
C THR A 148 -17.08 0.25 -12.73
N ILE A 149 -16.95 1.53 -12.37
CA ILE A 149 -17.21 2.68 -13.27
C ILE A 149 -16.01 2.99 -14.18
N VAL A 150 -14.78 2.94 -13.66
CA VAL A 150 -13.58 3.47 -14.35
C VAL A 150 -12.79 2.42 -15.13
N GLY A 151 -13.28 1.18 -15.22
CA GLY A 151 -12.61 0.09 -15.95
C GLY A 151 -11.60 -0.72 -15.11
N GLY A 152 -11.75 -0.67 -13.78
CA GLY A 152 -11.04 -1.50 -12.81
C GLY A 152 -9.52 -1.37 -12.87
N TRP A 153 -8.83 -2.50 -12.74
CA TRP A 153 -7.38 -2.53 -12.62
C TRP A 153 -6.61 -1.98 -13.82
N HIS A 154 -7.17 -2.11 -15.03
CA HIS A 154 -6.48 -1.63 -16.23
C HIS A 154 -6.31 -0.10 -16.20
N ALA A 155 -7.35 0.62 -15.77
CA ALA A 155 -7.30 2.06 -15.65
C ALA A 155 -6.31 2.52 -14.57
N LEU A 156 -6.27 1.82 -13.43
CA LEU A 156 -5.28 2.08 -12.39
C LEU A 156 -3.85 1.93 -12.88
N TYR A 157 -3.56 0.84 -13.59
CA TYR A 157 -2.22 0.59 -14.10
C TYR A 157 -1.78 1.64 -15.11
N ARG A 158 -2.70 2.09 -15.97
CA ARG A 158 -2.43 3.19 -16.88
C ARG A 158 -2.12 4.49 -16.15
N VAL A 159 -2.88 4.84 -15.10
CA VAL A 159 -2.62 6.06 -14.32
C VAL A 159 -1.29 5.99 -13.60
N ALA A 160 -0.93 4.83 -13.04
CA ALA A 160 0.37 4.64 -12.40
C ALA A 160 1.53 4.72 -13.40
N GLU A 161 1.41 4.10 -14.57
CA GLU A 161 2.39 4.23 -15.66
C GLU A 161 2.57 5.71 -16.05
N GLN A 162 1.45 6.44 -16.25
CA GLN A 162 1.48 7.87 -16.53
C GLN A 162 2.11 8.70 -15.41
N TYR A 163 1.85 8.36 -14.14
CA TYR A 163 2.46 9.03 -12.99
C TYR A 163 3.98 8.82 -13.01
N VAL A 164 4.46 7.59 -13.19
CA VAL A 164 5.90 7.29 -13.26
C VAL A 164 6.54 8.04 -14.43
N ASP A 165 5.91 8.04 -15.61
CA ASP A 165 6.46 8.69 -16.79
C ASP A 165 6.47 10.21 -16.68
N PHE A 166 5.43 10.82 -16.09
CA PHE A 166 5.40 12.26 -15.82
C PHE A 166 6.44 12.67 -14.76
N VAL A 167 6.76 11.77 -13.84
CA VAL A 167 7.68 12.01 -12.74
C VAL A 167 9.15 11.76 -13.11
N LYS A 168 9.45 11.06 -14.21
CA LYS A 168 10.81 10.79 -14.68
C LYS A 168 11.53 12.06 -15.17
N PHE A 169 12.14 12.80 -14.23
CA PHE A 169 13.38 13.58 -14.33
C PHE A 169 13.93 13.82 -12.90
N PRO A 170 15.21 13.55 -12.55
CA PRO A 170 16.22 12.62 -13.07
C PRO A 170 16.37 11.35 -12.19
N SER A 171 17.06 10.35 -12.75
CA SER A 171 17.40 8.99 -12.25
C SER A 171 17.28 8.68 -10.72
N PRO A 172 16.65 7.56 -10.31
CA PRO A 172 16.51 7.12 -8.91
C PRO A 172 17.81 6.76 -8.19
N ARG A 173 18.94 6.62 -8.91
CA ARG A 173 20.22 6.25 -8.27
C ARG A 173 20.82 7.35 -7.39
N ILE A 174 20.20 8.53 -7.32
CA ILE A 174 20.71 9.68 -6.56
C ILE A 174 19.97 9.88 -5.22
N CYS A 175 18.76 9.36 -5.03
CA CYS A 175 17.95 9.68 -3.83
C CYS A 175 18.02 8.65 -2.68
N LEU A 176 18.57 7.46 -2.89
CA LEU A 176 18.68 6.42 -1.83
C LEU A 176 19.69 6.78 -0.72
N ASN A 177 20.50 7.83 -0.89
CA ASN A 177 21.50 8.25 0.10
C ASN A 177 21.01 9.28 1.13
N GLN A 178 19.74 9.67 1.12
CA GLN A 178 19.25 10.74 2.02
C GLN A 178 18.24 10.32 3.10
N VAL A 179 17.80 9.06 3.14
CA VAL A 179 16.73 8.63 4.06
C VAL A 179 17.24 7.76 5.24
N GLN A 180 18.52 7.42 5.31
CA GLN A 180 19.06 6.71 6.48
C GLN A 180 19.54 7.68 7.57
N LYS A 181 18.60 8.15 8.40
CA LYS A 181 18.93 8.42 9.81
C LYS A 181 18.18 7.40 10.67
N PRO A 182 18.87 6.46 11.32
CA PRO A 182 18.21 5.52 12.22
C PRO A 182 17.58 6.28 13.38
N TRP A 183 16.37 5.87 13.76
CA TRP A 183 15.61 6.31 14.95
C TRP A 183 16.29 6.04 16.30
N LYS A 184 17.57 5.65 16.31
CA LYS A 184 18.36 5.47 17.52
C LYS A 184 19.20 6.72 17.78
N ASN A 185 18.64 7.65 18.55
CA ASN A 185 19.30 8.36 19.66
C ASN A 185 18.52 9.63 20.00
N GLN A 186 17.56 9.51 20.93
CA GLN A 186 17.21 10.58 21.85
C GLN A 186 16.98 9.95 23.23
N ASN A 187 18.09 9.78 23.95
CA ASN A 187 18.09 9.82 25.42
C ASN A 187 18.25 11.27 25.85
#